data_AF-M8DQR9-F1
#
_entry.id   AF-M8DQR9-F1
#
_cell.length_a   1.000
_cell.length_b   1.000
_cell.length_c   1.000
_cell.angle_alpha   90.00
_cell.angle_beta   90.00
_cell.angle_gamma   90.00
#
_symmetry.space_group_name_H-M   'P 1'
#
loop_
_entity.id
_entity.type
_entity.pdbx_description
1 polymer ?
#
loop_
_entity_poly.entity_id
_entity_poly.type
_entity_poly.pdbx_seq_one_letter_code
_entity_poly.pdbx_strand_id
1 'polypeptide(L)' 'MNICPLCNGLRTIVFYCDQCGEKLKDEGKLTDYFDDYSPYMDADVMKMVDGYAHTRKQHMCVHLFHCDRCGDDVVRFIQE' A
#
# COMPACT_ATOMS: atom_id res chain seq x y z
N MET A 1 13.34 -1.51 13.08
CA MET A 1 13.40 -1.56 11.61
C MET A 1 12.36 -2.57 11.19
N ASN A 2 11.20 -2.09 10.73
CA ASN A 2 10.17 -2.97 10.17
C ASN A 2 10.18 -2.74 8.67
N ILE A 3 10.05 -3.81 7.89
CA ILE A 3 10.30 -3.81 6.46
C ILE A 3 9.13 -4.49 5.76
N CYS A 4 8.36 -3.72 4.98
CA CYS A 4 7.23 -4.29 4.25
C CYS A 4 7.72 -5.42 3.33
N PRO A 5 7.21 -6.66 3.49
CA PRO A 5 7.67 -7.79 2.71
C PRO A 5 7.20 -7.73 1.26
N LEU A 6 6.11 -6.99 0.96
CA LEU A 6 5.66 -6.74 -0.41
C LEU A 6 6.58 -5.74 -1.12
N CYS A 7 6.83 -4.56 -0.54
CA CYS A 7 7.69 -3.54 -1.15
C CYS A 7 9.12 -4.03 -1.40
N ASN A 8 9.63 -4.92 -0.54
CA ASN A 8 10.99 -5.43 -0.63
C ASN A 8 11.07 -6.78 -1.37
N GLY A 9 9.97 -7.24 -1.99
CA GLY A 9 9.92 -8.50 -2.73
C GLY A 9 10.21 -9.74 -1.88
N LEU A 10 10.09 -9.64 -0.55
CA LEU A 10 10.30 -10.74 0.39
C LEU A 10 9.11 -11.71 0.40
N ARG A 11 7.90 -11.22 0.08
CA ARG A 11 6.69 -12.04 -0.09
C ARG A 11 5.83 -11.51 -1.22
N THR A 12 5.31 -12.42 -2.03
CA THR A 12 4.27 -12.12 -3.01
C THR A 12 2.91 -12.40 -2.36
N ILE A 13 2.14 -11.34 -2.14
CA ILE A 13 0.76 -11.46 -1.67
C ILE A 13 -0.15 -11.16 -2.87
N VAL A 14 -1.14 -12.01 -3.08
CA VAL A 14 -2.10 -11.87 -4.16
C VAL A 14 -3.47 -11.63 -3.56
N PHE A 15 -4.12 -10.55 -3.98
CA PHE A 15 -5.51 -10.29 -3.66
C PHE A 15 -6.37 -10.44 -4.91
N TYR A 16 -7.66 -10.70 -4.69
CA TYR A 16 -8.65 -10.81 -5.74
C TYR A 16 -9.73 -9.74 -5.53
N CYS A 17 -10.29 -9.24 -6.62
CA CYS A 17 -11.36 -8.26 -6.58
C CYS A 17 -12.66 -8.94 -6.12
N ASP A 18 -13.32 -8.39 -5.10
CA ASP A 18 -14.59 -8.92 -4.59
C ASP A 18 -15.76 -8.73 -5.59
N GLN A 19 -15.62 -7.81 -6.55
CA GLN A 19 -16.66 -7.52 -7.55
C GLN A 19 -16.60 -8.43 -8.78
N CYS A 20 -15.39 -8.75 -9.28
CA CYS A 20 -15.23 -9.48 -10.54
C CYS A 20 -14.35 -10.74 -10.45
N GLY A 21 -13.73 -11.00 -9.29
CA GLY A 21 -12.85 -12.14 -9.05
C GLY A 21 -11.49 -12.06 -9.74
N GLU A 22 -11.18 -10.96 -10.44
CA GLU A 22 -9.90 -10.79 -11.12
C GLU A 22 -8.77 -10.57 -10.12
N LYS A 23 -7.54 -10.95 -10.49
CA LYS A 23 -6.36 -10.68 -9.67
C LYS A 23 -6.16 -9.17 -9.57
N LEU A 24 -6.05 -8.68 -8.35
CA LEU A 24 -5.70 -7.29 -8.10
C LEU A 24 -4.21 -7.05 -8.37
N LYS A 25 -3.93 -5.91 -9.01
CA LYS A 25 -2.58 -5.47 -9.31
C LYS A 25 -2.07 -4.57 -8.19
N ASP A 26 -0.89 -4.88 -7.65
CA ASP A 26 -0.23 -4.04 -6.65
C ASP A 26 0.32 -2.80 -7.37
N GLU A 27 -0.28 -1.66 -7.08
CA GLU A 27 0.13 -0.36 -7.61
C GLU A 27 1.19 0.29 -6.71
N GLY A 28 1.58 -0.35 -5.60
CA GLY A 28 2.59 0.13 -4.68
C GLY A 28 2.02 0.78 -3.43
N LYS A 29 2.85 1.58 -2.74
CA LYS A 29 2.42 2.22 -1.50
C LYS A 29 1.44 3.34 -1.82
N LEU A 30 0.36 3.41 -1.04
CA LEU A 30 -0.63 4.47 -1.19
C LEU A 30 0.01 5.87 -1.01
N THR A 31 1.00 5.99 -0.12
CA THR A 31 1.76 7.24 0.08
C THR A 31 2.51 7.71 -1.16
N ASP A 32 2.90 6.80 -2.06
CA ASP A 32 3.61 7.16 -3.29
C ASP A 32 2.69 7.90 -4.29
N TYR A 33 1.37 7.74 -4.14
CA TYR A 33 0.35 8.49 -4.92
C TYR A 33 0.00 9.85 -4.31
N PHE A 34 0.37 10.09 -3.05
CA PHE A 34 0.06 11.34 -2.33
C PHE A 34 1.24 12.33 -2.30
N ASP A 35 2.41 11.97 -2.81
CA ASP A 35 3.61 12.79 -2.67
C ASP A 35 4.10 13.41 -3.99
N ASP A 36 4.44 14.69 -3.95
CA ASP A 36 5.39 15.33 -4.88
C ASP A 36 6.79 14.78 -4.54
N TYR A 37 7.09 13.59 -5.10
CA TYR A 37 8.31 12.78 -4.94
C TYR A 37 9.44 13.47 -4.16
N SER A 38 9.41 13.37 -2.83
CA SER A 38 10.47 13.86 -1.94
C SER A 38 11.22 12.66 -1.36
N PRO A 39 12.19 12.07 -2.10
CA PRO A 39 12.85 10.80 -1.76
C PRO A 39 13.66 10.80 -0.44
N TYR A 40 13.72 11.94 0.24
CA TYR A 40 14.42 12.14 1.51
C TYR A 40 13.49 12.47 2.68
N MET A 41 12.17 12.54 2.48
CA MET A 41 11.23 12.69 3.59
C MET A 41 11.07 11.36 4.33
N ASP A 42 11.13 11.43 5.67
CA ASP A 42 10.94 10.28 6.53
C ASP A 42 9.60 9.60 6.24
N ALA A 43 9.63 8.30 5.96
CA ALA A 43 8.44 7.49 5.73
C ALA A 43 7.42 7.58 6.89
N ASP A 44 7.90 7.90 8.09
CA ASP A 44 7.11 8.15 9.30
C ASP A 44 6.27 9.44 9.23
N VAL A 45 6.67 10.43 8.43
CA VAL A 45 5.92 11.66 8.17
C VAL A 45 4.85 11.41 7.11
N MET A 46 5.15 10.59 6.09
CA MET A 46 4.20 10.23 5.03
C MET A 46 2.99 9.43 5.54
N LYS A 47 3.14 8.65 6.61
CA LYS A 47 2.03 7.96 7.31
C LYS A 47 1.08 8.90 8.07
N MET A 48 1.33 10.21 8.10
CA MET A 48 0.33 11.19 8.54
C MET A 48 -0.61 11.61 7.41
N VAL A 49 -0.20 11.37 6.16
CA VAL A 49 -0.86 11.86 4.94
C VAL A 49 -1.63 10.73 4.23
N ASP A 50 -1.39 9.47 4.58
CA ASP A 50 -2.14 8.30 4.08
C ASP A 50 -3.61 8.26 4.58
N GLY A 51 -3.99 9.15 5.50
CA GLY A 51 -5.33 9.21 6.10
C GLY A 51 -5.56 8.21 7.24
N TYR A 52 -4.55 7.40 7.61
CA TYR A 52 -4.68 6.31 8.57
C TYR A 52 -3.75 6.50 9.77
N ALA A 53 -4.21 7.27 10.77
CA ALA A 53 -3.43 7.66 11.96
C ALA A 53 -2.78 6.51 12.77
N HIS A 54 -3.17 5.24 12.55
CA HIS A 54 -2.68 4.07 13.28
C HIS A 54 -1.63 3.24 12.53
N THR A 55 -1.45 3.42 11.22
CA THR A 55 -0.53 2.61 10.39
C THR A 55 0.92 2.77 10.82
N ARG A 56 1.30 3.99 11.24
CA ARG A 56 2.63 4.27 11.79
C ARG A 56 2.91 3.55 13.10
N LYS A 57 1.98 3.62 14.06
CA LYS A 57 2.16 3.01 15.39
C LYS A 57 2.11 1.48 15.34
N GLN A 58 1.43 0.91 14.35
CA GLN A 58 1.25 -0.53 14.20
C GLN A 58 2.22 -1.16 13.18
N HIS A 59 3.16 -0.38 12.62
CA HIS A 59 4.11 -0.86 11.61
C HIS A 59 3.39 -1.53 10.44
N MET A 60 2.38 -0.83 9.92
CA MET A 60 1.66 -1.24 8.73
C MET A 60 2.09 -0.37 7.56
N CYS A 61 2.25 -1.02 6.42
CA CYS A 61 2.44 -0.43 5.11
C CYS A 61 1.13 -0.48 4.35
N VAL A 62 0.67 0.66 3.84
CA VAL A 62 -0.60 0.79 3.13
C VAL A 62 -0.33 0.65 1.64
N HIS A 63 -0.91 -0.36 1.01
CA HIS A 63 -0.79 -0.62 -0.43
C HIS A 63 -2.10 -0.34 -1.14
N LEU A 64 -2.01 0.26 -2.31
CA LEU A 64 -3.12 0.41 -3.24
C LEU A 64 -3.11 -0.74 -4.23
N PHE A 65 -4.27 -1.36 -4.39
CA PHE A 65 -4.48 -2.42 -5.34
C PHE A 65 -5.54 -2.00 -6.35
N HIS A 66 -5.20 -2.02 -7.63
CA HIS A 66 -6.13 -1.68 -8.71
C HIS A 66 -6.64 -2.94 -9.41
N CYS A 67 -7.92 -2.94 -9.78
CA CYS A 67 -8.50 -3.96 -10.64
C CYS A 67 -8.62 -3.46 -12.08
N ASP A 68 -7.76 -3.96 -12.97
CA ASP A 68 -7.80 -3.61 -14.40
C ASP A 68 -9.12 -3.99 -15.11
N ARG A 69 -9.94 -4.87 -14.51
CA ARG A 69 -11.17 -5.37 -15.12
C ARG A 69 -12.42 -4.56 -14.78
N CYS A 70 -12.58 -4.14 -13.52
CA CYS A 70 -13.74 -3.35 -13.08
C CYS A 70 -13.38 -1.89 -12.76
N GLY A 71 -12.10 -1.54 -12.72
CA GLY A 71 -11.61 -0.22 -12.34
C GLY A 71 -11.72 0.08 -10.85
N ASP A 72 -11.95 -0.94 -10.01
CA ASP A 72 -12.11 -0.78 -8.56
C ASP A 72 -10.74 -0.68 -7.87
N ASP A 73 -10.64 0.25 -6.93
CA ASP A 73 -9.44 0.56 -6.16
C ASP A 73 -9.61 0.08 -4.72
N VAL A 74 -8.71 -0.78 -4.27
CA VAL A 74 -8.79 -1.44 -2.97
C VAL A 74 -7.52 -1.16 -2.17
N VAL A 75 -7.69 -0.59 -0.98
CA VAL A 75 -6.58 -0.38 -0.04
C VAL A 75 -6.41 -1.60 0.85
N ARG A 76 -5.15 -2.06 1.00
CA ARG A 76 -4.80 -3.18 1.89
C ARG A 76 -3.65 -2.79 2.83
N PHE A 77 -3.77 -3.22 4.07
CA PHE A 77 -2.76 -3.00 5.11
C PHE A 77 -1.87 -4.24 5.22
N ILE A 78 -0.57 -4.03 5.08
CA ILE A 78 0.44 -5.07 5.09
C ILE A 78 1.32 -4.86 6.31
N GLN A 79 1.54 -5.90 7.10
CA GLN A 79 2.42 -5.82 8.25
C GLN A 79 3.88 -5.76 7.80
N GLU A 80 4.63 -4.77 8.31
CA GLU A 80 6.07 -4.58 8.13
C GLU A 80 6.90 -5.51 9.03
#